data_AF-A0A8T0RJ87-F1
#
_entry.id   AF-A0A8T0RJ87-F1
#
_cell.length_a   1.000
_cell.length_b   1.000
_cell.length_c   1.000
_cell.angle_alpha   90.00
_cell.angle_beta   90.00
_cell.angle_gamma   90.00
#
_symmetry.space_group_name_H-M   'P 1'
#
loop_
_entity.id
_entity.type
_entity.pdbx_description
1 polymer ?
#
loop_
_entity_poly.entity_id
_entity_poly.type
_entity_poly.pdbx_seq_one_letter_code
_entity_poly.pdbx_strand_id
1 'polypeptide(L)'
;MGKGSRPASTSTGGEKKGEERVLSHGDVVLIRSDLAILRGPRFINDRIIAFYFAHLSAGLGDDLLLLPPSIPYLLSNLPDPASVAAVAEPLRLASRRLVLLPVNDNPDASVPEGGSHWTLLVLDNTTSPSGPRFVHHDSIRGEPNLPIASRLADALRPLLLQSDSRRRGAVPVVEGPTPRQPNGYDCGVYVMAISRAICGWWKSGHGGHRGGDWFEAVRREVDADSVKAMRGELLQLITTLIQDKANASSISEGNKTGNTD
;
A
#
# COMPACT_ATOMS: atom_id res chain seq x y z
N MET A 1 -52.42 -50.08 -1.69
CA MET A 1 -52.06 -48.72 -2.15
C MET A 1 -50.96 -48.18 -1.24
N GLY A 2 -49.86 -47.66 -1.79
CA GLY A 2 -48.78 -47.00 -1.04
C GLY A 2 -47.44 -47.74 -0.99
N LYS A 3 -46.71 -47.81 -2.11
CA LYS A 3 -45.24 -48.00 -2.11
C LYS A 3 -44.60 -46.62 -2.23
N GLY A 4 -44.03 -46.11 -1.14
CA GLY A 4 -43.25 -44.87 -1.13
C GLY A 4 -41.76 -45.18 -1.11
N SER A 5 -41.12 -45.10 -2.28
CA SER A 5 -39.66 -45.09 -2.41
C SER A 5 -39.15 -43.67 -2.12
N ARG A 6 -38.19 -43.54 -1.18
CA ARG A 6 -37.41 -42.31 -0.97
C ARG A 6 -36.46 -42.11 -2.16
N PRO A 7 -36.40 -40.93 -2.79
CA PRO A 7 -35.27 -40.59 -3.63
C PRO A 7 -34.13 -40.04 -2.78
N ALA A 8 -32.91 -40.46 -3.15
CA ALA A 8 -31.66 -39.95 -2.63
C ALA A 8 -31.54 -38.45 -2.89
N SER A 9 -31.21 -37.68 -1.85
CA SER A 9 -30.80 -36.29 -1.96
C SER A 9 -29.41 -36.23 -2.61
N THR A 10 -29.36 -35.98 -3.91
CA THR A 10 -28.14 -35.57 -4.60
C THR A 10 -27.73 -34.20 -4.06
N SER A 11 -26.63 -34.15 -3.31
CA SER A 11 -25.97 -32.91 -2.93
C SER A 11 -25.38 -32.27 -4.19
N THR A 12 -26.03 -31.23 -4.71
CA THR A 12 -25.39 -30.30 -5.64
C THR A 12 -24.40 -29.48 -4.83
N GLY A 13 -23.12 -29.88 -4.89
CA GLY A 13 -22.00 -29.06 -4.46
C GLY A 13 -22.00 -27.77 -5.26
N GLY A 14 -22.39 -26.68 -4.61
CA GLY A 14 -22.22 -25.34 -5.15
C GLY A 14 -20.74 -25.01 -5.16
N GLU A 15 -20.11 -25.10 -6.33
CA GLU A 15 -18.84 -24.43 -6.59
C GLU A 15 -19.06 -22.92 -6.35
N LYS A 16 -18.47 -22.37 -5.29
CA LYS A 16 -18.31 -20.92 -5.19
C LYS A 16 -17.47 -20.49 -6.39
N LYS A 17 -18.13 -19.87 -7.37
CA LYS A 17 -17.51 -19.20 -8.51
C LYS A 17 -16.52 -18.17 -7.97
N GLY A 18 -15.26 -18.58 -7.81
CA GLY A 18 -14.20 -17.72 -7.29
C GLY A 18 -14.11 -16.46 -8.13
N GLU A 19 -13.94 -15.31 -7.48
CA GLU A 19 -13.82 -14.04 -8.18
C GLU A 19 -12.70 -14.12 -9.23
N GLU A 20 -13.04 -13.75 -10.47
CA GLU A 20 -12.15 -13.86 -11.62
C GLU A 20 -10.88 -13.03 -11.40
N ARG A 21 -9.73 -13.71 -11.36
CA ARG A 21 -8.40 -13.08 -11.32
C ARG A 21 -8.18 -12.36 -12.64
N VAL A 22 -7.76 -11.10 -12.59
CA VAL A 22 -7.56 -10.27 -13.78
C VAL A 22 -6.10 -9.92 -14.04
N LEU A 23 -5.28 -9.76 -12.99
CA LEU A 23 -3.87 -9.40 -13.12
C LEU A 23 -3.07 -9.96 -11.94
N SER A 24 -1.87 -10.46 -12.19
CA SER A 24 -0.85 -10.63 -11.15
C SER A 24 0.28 -9.63 -11.39
N HIS A 25 0.77 -8.94 -10.37
CA HIS A 25 1.87 -7.97 -10.47
C HIS A 25 2.76 -8.08 -9.23
N GLY A 26 3.96 -8.65 -9.38
CA GLY A 26 4.73 -9.13 -8.23
C GLY A 26 3.92 -10.15 -7.44
N ASP A 27 3.86 -9.95 -6.12
CA ASP A 27 3.10 -10.79 -5.19
C ASP A 27 1.61 -10.39 -5.07
N VAL A 28 1.18 -9.34 -5.77
CA VAL A 28 -0.20 -8.85 -5.71
C VAL A 28 -1.00 -9.47 -6.85
N VAL A 29 -2.10 -10.11 -6.50
CA VAL A 29 -3.14 -10.50 -7.45
C VAL A 29 -4.23 -9.43 -7.40
N LEU A 30 -4.81 -9.07 -8.53
CA LEU A 30 -6.04 -8.26 -8.63
C LEU A 30 -7.16 -9.14 -9.17
N ILE A 31 -8.37 -8.91 -8.68
CA ILE A 31 -9.60 -9.55 -9.12
C ILE A 31 -10.57 -8.52 -9.71
N ARG A 32 -11.61 -9.00 -10.38
CA ARG A 32 -12.55 -8.14 -11.10
C ARG A 32 -13.27 -7.11 -10.20
N SER A 33 -13.54 -7.45 -8.94
CA SER A 33 -14.14 -6.54 -7.95
C SER A 33 -13.19 -5.40 -7.55
N ASP A 34 -11.86 -5.62 -7.53
CA ASP A 34 -10.87 -4.56 -7.31
C ASP A 34 -10.99 -3.47 -8.40
N LEU A 35 -11.13 -3.87 -9.67
CA LEU A 35 -11.30 -2.92 -10.79
C LEU A 35 -12.65 -2.21 -10.72
N ALA A 36 -13.66 -2.88 -10.19
CA ALA A 36 -14.95 -2.24 -9.95
C ALA A 36 -14.75 -1.07 -8.98
N ILE A 37 -14.00 -1.22 -7.87
CA ILE A 37 -13.75 -0.15 -6.89
C ILE A 37 -13.34 1.17 -7.57
N LEU A 38 -12.42 1.12 -8.53
CA LEU A 38 -11.86 2.30 -9.20
C LEU A 38 -12.87 3.12 -10.04
N ARG A 39 -13.99 2.53 -10.48
CA ARG A 39 -14.95 3.18 -11.39
C ARG A 39 -15.93 4.18 -10.72
N GLY A 40 -15.76 4.52 -9.44
CA GLY A 40 -16.77 5.30 -8.71
C GLY A 40 -16.37 5.65 -7.28
N PRO A 41 -17.31 6.24 -6.52
CA PRO A 41 -17.05 6.79 -5.18
C PRO A 41 -17.03 5.68 -4.12
N ARG A 42 -16.03 4.80 -4.20
CA ARG A 42 -15.83 3.69 -3.27
C ARG A 42 -14.48 3.81 -2.58
N PHE A 43 -14.42 3.36 -1.33
CA PHE A 43 -13.16 3.21 -0.62
C PHE A 43 -12.20 2.31 -1.40
N ILE A 44 -10.95 2.73 -1.48
CA ILE A 44 -9.86 1.91 -2.00
C ILE A 44 -9.56 0.82 -0.97
N ASN A 45 -9.43 -0.43 -1.42
CA ASN A 45 -9.02 -1.54 -0.58
C ASN A 45 -7.49 -1.68 -0.52
N ASP A 46 -7.03 -2.55 0.37
CA ASP A 46 -5.63 -2.87 0.59
C ASP A 46 -4.92 -3.41 -0.67
N ARG A 47 -5.58 -4.26 -1.45
CA ARG A 47 -5.03 -4.86 -2.69
C ARG A 47 -4.67 -3.82 -3.74
N ILE A 48 -5.51 -2.80 -3.92
CA ILE A 48 -5.25 -1.71 -4.87
C ILE A 48 -4.05 -0.88 -4.41
N ILE A 49 -3.95 -0.55 -3.11
CA ILE A 49 -2.78 0.17 -2.57
C ILE A 49 -1.52 -0.68 -2.73
N ALA A 50 -1.57 -1.97 -2.37
CA ALA A 50 -0.46 -2.90 -2.51
C ALA A 50 0.01 -3.00 -3.97
N PHE A 51 -0.93 -3.15 -4.91
CA PHE A 51 -0.63 -3.16 -6.35
C PHE A 51 0.08 -1.88 -6.77
N TYR A 52 -0.46 -0.73 -6.39
CA TYR A 52 0.11 0.54 -6.81
C TYR A 52 1.48 0.80 -6.20
N PHE A 53 1.69 0.40 -4.95
CA PHE A 53 2.99 0.49 -4.28
C PHE A 53 4.03 -0.41 -4.92
N ALA A 54 3.65 -1.66 -5.27
CA ALA A 54 4.52 -2.55 -6.04
C ALA A 54 4.90 -1.94 -7.40
N HIS A 55 3.93 -1.32 -8.10
CA HIS A 55 4.18 -0.64 -9.36
C HIS A 55 5.13 0.56 -9.21
N LEU A 56 4.92 1.43 -8.21
CA LEU A 56 5.77 2.60 -7.95
C LEU A 56 7.19 2.20 -7.57
N SER A 57 7.36 1.08 -6.87
CA SER A 57 8.64 0.58 -6.37
C SER A 57 9.62 0.21 -7.49
N ALA A 58 9.12 -0.01 -8.70
CA ALA A 58 9.95 -0.27 -9.87
C ALA A 58 10.94 0.89 -10.11
N GLY A 59 12.23 0.60 -9.91
CA GLY A 59 13.33 1.54 -10.16
C GLY A 59 13.57 2.59 -9.08
N LEU A 60 13.12 2.38 -7.83
CA LEU A 60 13.40 3.30 -6.70
C LEU A 60 14.71 3.02 -5.95
N GLY A 61 15.32 1.85 -6.17
CA GLY A 61 16.49 1.36 -5.43
C GLY A 61 16.13 0.89 -4.01
N ASP A 62 17.13 0.40 -3.27
CA ASP A 62 16.91 -0.20 -1.94
C ASP A 62 16.72 0.84 -0.82
N ASP A 63 17.00 2.11 -1.05
CA ASP A 63 16.93 3.13 0.01
C ASP A 63 15.51 3.61 0.30
N LEU A 64 14.58 3.47 -0.65
CA LEU A 64 13.17 3.84 -0.52
C LEU A 64 12.30 2.58 -0.58
N LEU A 65 11.65 2.27 0.54
CA LEU A 65 10.81 1.09 0.69
C LEU A 65 9.33 1.48 0.76
N LEU A 66 8.49 0.89 -0.10
CA LEU A 66 7.04 1.01 -0.02
C LEU A 66 6.49 -0.32 0.49
N LEU A 67 5.81 -0.31 1.63
CA LEU A 67 5.27 -1.52 2.22
C LEU A 67 3.80 -1.71 1.83
N PRO A 68 3.39 -2.94 1.44
CA PRO A 68 1.96 -3.22 1.23
C PRO A 68 1.21 -3.06 2.56
N PRO A 69 -0.08 -2.66 2.56
CA PRO A 69 -0.82 -2.36 3.79
C PRO A 69 -0.84 -3.46 4.85
N SER A 70 -0.72 -4.73 4.44
CA SER A 70 -0.70 -5.88 5.36
C SER A 70 0.49 -5.86 6.32
N ILE A 71 1.65 -5.31 5.92
CA ILE A 71 2.87 -5.32 6.75
C ILE A 71 2.80 -4.29 7.88
N PRO A 72 2.52 -2.99 7.64
CA PRO A 72 2.29 -2.03 8.73
C PRO A 72 1.15 -2.46 9.66
N TYR A 73 0.08 -3.03 9.09
CA TYR A 73 -1.03 -3.55 9.88
C TYR A 73 -0.60 -4.67 10.82
N LEU A 74 0.15 -5.66 10.31
CA LEU A 74 0.71 -6.74 11.13
C LEU A 74 1.62 -6.17 12.22
N LEU A 75 2.59 -5.33 11.87
CA LEU A 75 3.55 -4.75 12.81
C LEU A 75 2.87 -3.97 13.95
N SER A 76 1.74 -3.31 13.67
CA SER A 76 0.97 -2.57 14.69
C SER A 76 0.17 -3.46 15.64
N ASN A 77 -0.11 -4.71 15.25
CA ASN A 77 -1.00 -5.63 15.99
C ASN A 77 -0.28 -6.85 16.58
N LEU A 78 1.05 -6.96 16.42
CA LEU A 78 1.82 -8.02 17.07
C LEU A 78 1.85 -7.82 18.59
N PRO A 79 1.82 -8.92 19.37
CA PRO A 79 1.57 -8.85 20.81
C PRO A 79 2.75 -8.34 21.62
N ASP A 80 3.97 -8.39 21.08
CA ASP A 80 5.19 -8.07 21.81
C ASP A 80 6.32 -7.56 20.89
N PRO A 81 7.32 -6.83 21.45
CA PRO A 81 8.43 -6.27 20.67
C PRO A 81 9.33 -7.29 19.97
N ALA A 82 9.46 -8.52 20.49
CA ALA A 82 10.30 -9.54 19.86
C ALA A 82 9.65 -10.07 18.59
N SER A 83 8.32 -10.28 18.62
CA SER A 83 7.54 -10.60 17.43
C SER A 83 7.63 -9.51 16.36
N VAL A 84 7.52 -8.24 16.77
CA VAL A 84 7.70 -7.07 15.87
C VAL A 84 9.10 -7.07 15.24
N ALA A 85 10.14 -7.29 16.05
CA ALA A 85 11.52 -7.33 15.57
C ALA A 85 11.75 -8.46 14.56
N ALA A 86 11.20 -9.66 14.80
CA ALA A 86 11.33 -10.80 13.89
C ALA A 86 10.67 -10.55 12.53
N VAL A 87 9.48 -9.94 12.50
CA VAL A 87 8.80 -9.59 11.24
C VAL A 87 9.50 -8.43 10.52
N ALA A 88 10.05 -7.47 11.27
CA ALA A 88 10.68 -6.29 10.71
C ALA A 88 12.14 -6.48 10.29
N GLU A 89 12.84 -7.52 10.77
CA GLU A 89 14.26 -7.79 10.47
C GLU A 89 14.55 -7.77 8.96
N PRO A 90 13.80 -8.48 8.08
CA PRO A 90 14.06 -8.48 6.64
C PRO A 90 13.84 -7.11 5.98
N LEU A 91 13.05 -6.23 6.61
CA LEU A 91 12.75 -4.90 6.08
C LEU A 91 13.94 -3.95 6.17
N ARG A 92 14.86 -4.21 7.11
CA ARG A 92 16.09 -3.42 7.35
C ARG A 92 15.79 -1.92 7.54
N LEU A 93 14.74 -1.58 8.29
CA LEU A 93 14.20 -0.22 8.41
C LEU A 93 15.26 0.84 8.75
N ALA A 94 16.18 0.53 9.68
CA ALA A 94 17.25 1.45 10.07
C ALA A 94 18.27 1.75 8.96
N SER A 95 18.39 0.88 7.95
CA SER A 95 19.24 1.08 6.78
C SER A 95 18.51 1.77 5.62
N ARG A 96 17.18 1.84 5.64
CA ARG A 96 16.39 2.55 4.64
C ARG A 96 16.47 4.05 4.92
N ARG A 97 16.42 4.88 3.89
CA ARG A 97 16.34 6.33 4.02
C ARG A 97 14.90 6.81 4.08
N LEU A 98 14.01 6.13 3.38
CA LEU A 98 12.57 6.38 3.42
C LEU A 98 11.79 5.08 3.45
N VAL A 99 10.74 5.03 4.27
CA VAL A 99 9.79 3.92 4.28
C VAL A 99 8.36 4.46 4.28
N LEU A 100 7.56 4.07 3.30
CA LEU A 100 6.15 4.45 3.18
C LEU A 100 5.28 3.31 3.73
N LEU A 101 4.49 3.64 4.75
CA LEU A 101 3.67 2.72 5.53
C LEU A 101 2.19 3.16 5.45
N PRO A 102 1.36 2.50 4.63
CA PRO A 102 -0.09 2.72 4.66
C PRO A 102 -0.65 2.35 6.04
N VAL A 103 -1.48 3.22 6.60
CA VAL A 103 -2.11 3.03 7.91
C VAL A 103 -3.62 3.03 7.75
N ASN A 104 -4.28 2.03 8.33
CA ASN A 104 -5.73 1.91 8.40
C ASN A 104 -6.17 1.73 9.85
N ASP A 105 -7.36 2.25 10.17
CA ASP A 105 -7.97 2.25 11.50
C ASP A 105 -8.74 0.96 11.84
N ASN A 106 -8.62 -0.11 11.05
CA ASN A 106 -9.29 -1.38 11.33
C ASN A 106 -8.94 -1.90 12.74
N PRO A 107 -9.91 -1.95 13.68
CA PRO A 107 -9.63 -2.40 15.04
C PRO A 107 -9.55 -3.93 15.16
N ASP A 108 -9.98 -4.67 14.14
CA ASP A 108 -10.15 -6.13 14.22
C ASP A 108 -9.60 -6.83 12.97
N ALA A 109 -8.49 -7.55 13.15
CA ALA A 109 -7.82 -8.30 12.09
C ALA A 109 -8.66 -9.46 11.53
N SER A 110 -9.71 -9.89 12.26
CA SER A 110 -10.60 -10.96 11.83
C SER A 110 -11.71 -10.48 10.90
N VAL A 111 -11.94 -9.17 10.80
CA VAL A 111 -12.95 -8.56 9.92
C VAL A 111 -12.30 -8.15 8.60
N PRO A 112 -12.60 -8.86 7.48
CA PRO A 112 -12.14 -8.44 6.16
C PRO A 112 -12.71 -7.07 5.82
N GLU A 113 -11.93 -6.25 5.12
CA GLU A 113 -12.34 -4.89 4.72
C GLU A 113 -12.77 -3.99 5.90
N GLY A 114 -12.29 -4.30 7.11
CA GLY A 114 -12.50 -3.47 8.29
C GLY A 114 -11.75 -2.13 8.19
N GLY A 115 -12.09 -1.23 9.12
CA GLY A 115 -11.61 0.15 9.10
C GLY A 115 -12.43 1.05 8.16
N SER A 116 -12.24 2.35 8.33
CA SER A 116 -12.99 3.40 7.64
C SER A 116 -12.09 4.44 6.98
N HIS A 117 -10.81 4.48 7.32
CA HIS A 117 -9.93 5.56 6.90
C HIS A 117 -8.49 5.12 6.63
N TRP A 118 -7.93 5.60 5.53
CA TRP A 118 -6.55 5.38 5.13
C TRP A 118 -5.72 6.64 5.28
N THR A 119 -4.52 6.48 5.83
CA THR A 119 -3.49 7.51 5.92
C THR A 119 -2.13 6.95 5.56
N LEU A 120 -1.14 7.82 5.40
CA LEU A 120 0.23 7.41 5.11
C LEU A 120 1.15 7.85 6.25
N LEU A 121 1.91 6.92 6.81
CA LEU A 121 3.02 7.21 7.69
C LEU A 121 4.32 7.04 6.92
N VAL A 122 5.21 8.03 6.97
CA VAL A 122 6.52 7.99 6.31
C VAL A 122 7.60 7.99 7.37
N LEU A 123 8.40 6.94 7.45
CA LEU A 123 9.67 6.99 8.17
C LEU A 123 10.68 7.74 7.31
N ASP A 124 11.08 8.91 7.78
CA ASP A 124 12.14 9.71 7.20
C ASP A 124 13.42 9.53 8.01
N ASN A 125 14.31 8.73 7.45
CA ASN A 125 15.65 8.46 7.97
C ASN A 125 16.71 9.05 7.01
N THR A 126 16.32 10.05 6.20
CA THR A 126 17.31 10.84 5.48
C THR A 126 18.23 11.54 6.48
N THR A 127 19.47 11.80 6.09
CA THR A 127 20.54 12.32 6.95
C THR A 127 20.29 13.79 7.32
N SER A 128 19.17 14.07 8.00
CA SER A 128 18.86 15.36 8.58
C SER A 128 19.65 15.53 9.89
N PRO A 129 20.15 16.74 10.20
CA PRO A 129 20.77 17.02 11.50
C PRO A 129 19.85 16.75 12.70
N SER A 130 18.52 16.70 12.48
CA SER A 130 17.52 16.39 13.51
C SER A 130 17.34 14.89 13.81
N GLY A 131 18.01 14.00 13.08
CA GLY A 131 17.78 12.55 13.17
C GLY A 131 16.48 12.09 12.49
N PRO A 132 16.14 10.80 12.60
CA PRO A 132 14.95 10.25 11.96
C PRO A 132 13.67 10.84 12.54
N ARG A 133 12.61 10.85 11.73
CA ARG A 133 11.25 11.25 12.12
C ARG A 133 10.21 10.39 11.41
N PHE A 134 9.01 10.33 11.96
CA PHE A 134 7.82 9.86 11.27
C PHE A 134 7.00 11.06 10.82
N VAL A 135 6.59 11.08 9.57
CA VAL A 135 5.70 12.10 9.02
C VAL A 135 4.37 11.45 8.69
N HIS A 136 3.29 11.91 9.33
CA HIS A 136 1.93 11.42 9.11
C HIS A 136 1.19 12.33 8.13
N HIS A 137 0.64 11.72 7.08
CA HIS A 137 -0.19 12.38 6.10
C HIS A 137 -1.62 11.87 6.20
N ASP A 138 -2.52 12.75 6.66
CA ASP A 138 -3.95 12.51 6.77
C ASP A 138 -4.71 13.53 5.92
N SER A 139 -5.54 13.03 4.99
CA SER A 139 -6.35 13.88 4.12
C SER A 139 -7.65 14.37 4.80
N ILE A 140 -8.00 13.84 5.98
CA ILE A 140 -9.12 14.29 6.80
C ILE A 140 -8.64 15.30 7.85
N ARG A 141 -9.43 16.36 8.05
CA ARG A 141 -9.17 17.38 9.06
C ARG A 141 -9.21 16.79 10.47
N GLY A 142 -8.25 17.18 11.31
CA GLY A 142 -8.20 16.78 12.72
C GLY A 142 -7.54 15.43 12.95
N GLU A 143 -6.96 14.82 11.90
CA GLU A 143 -6.11 13.64 11.94
C GLU A 143 -6.67 12.48 12.79
N PRO A 144 -7.88 11.98 12.47
CA PRO A 144 -8.49 10.90 13.24
C PRO A 144 -7.61 9.65 13.33
N ASN A 145 -6.71 9.43 12.36
CA ASN A 145 -5.78 8.30 12.36
C ASN A 145 -4.43 8.57 13.03
N LEU A 146 -4.17 9.76 13.56
CA LEU A 146 -2.91 10.07 14.26
C LEU A 146 -2.62 9.08 15.41
N PRO A 147 -3.58 8.68 16.27
CA PRO A 147 -3.33 7.69 17.31
C PRO A 147 -2.92 6.32 16.75
N ILE A 148 -3.47 5.93 15.59
CA ILE A 148 -3.17 4.66 14.92
C ILE A 148 -1.77 4.70 14.31
N ALA A 149 -1.44 5.79 13.62
CA ALA A 149 -0.10 6.04 13.09
C ALA A 149 0.95 6.13 14.20
N SER A 150 0.62 6.75 15.34
CA SER A 150 1.50 6.84 16.51
C SER A 150 1.76 5.46 17.13
N ARG A 151 0.74 4.60 17.24
CA ARG A 151 0.92 3.21 17.71
C ARG A 151 1.89 2.43 16.82
N LEU A 152 1.74 2.55 15.49
CA LEU A 152 2.67 1.94 14.55
C LEU A 152 4.08 2.52 14.73
N ALA A 153 4.23 3.84 14.80
CA ALA A 153 5.52 4.48 15.05
C ALA A 153 6.18 3.94 16.34
N ASP A 154 5.42 3.82 17.42
CA ASP A 154 5.89 3.30 18.71
C ASP A 154 6.39 1.85 18.62
N ALA A 155 5.72 1.00 17.86
CA ALA A 155 6.18 -0.36 17.59
C ALA A 155 7.51 -0.39 16.80
N LEU A 156 7.75 0.59 15.92
CA LEU A 156 8.94 0.64 15.07
C LEU A 156 10.14 1.36 15.70
N ARG A 157 9.93 2.30 16.64
CA ARG A 157 11.01 3.08 17.30
C ARG A 157 12.16 2.22 17.82
N PRO A 158 11.93 1.08 18.52
CA PRO A 158 13.02 0.27 19.05
C PRO A 158 13.95 -0.29 17.97
N LEU A 159 13.45 -0.43 16.73
CA LEU A 159 14.20 -0.94 15.58
C LEU A 159 15.12 0.11 14.96
N LEU A 160 14.85 1.39 15.19
CA LEU A 160 15.61 2.51 14.62
C LEU A 160 16.80 2.93 15.50
N LEU A 161 16.73 2.61 16.80
CA LEU A 161 17.67 3.10 17.82
C LEU A 161 18.77 2.07 18.18
N GLN A 162 18.81 0.92 17.51
CA GLN A 162 19.73 -0.19 17.85
C GLN A 162 21.21 0.14 17.59
N SER A 163 21.51 1.21 16.85
CA SER A 163 22.87 1.54 16.42
C SER A 163 23.54 2.71 17.17
N ASP A 164 22.83 3.48 18.01
CA ASP A 164 23.44 4.65 18.66
C ASP A 164 22.75 5.07 19.97
N SER A 165 23.23 4.54 21.09
CA SER A 165 22.71 4.79 22.46
C SER A 165 22.75 6.26 22.92
N ARG A 166 23.41 7.14 22.15
CA ARG A 166 23.55 8.58 22.39
C ARG A 166 22.43 9.43 21.77
N ARG A 167 21.62 8.88 20.87
CA ARG A 167 20.48 9.58 20.22
C ARG A 167 19.15 9.24 20.88
N ARG A 168 19.09 9.28 22.21
CA ARG A 168 17.92 8.90 23.01
C ARG A 168 16.78 9.94 22.99
N GLY A 169 16.66 10.69 21.88
CA GLY A 169 15.49 11.51 21.58
C GLY A 169 14.44 10.63 20.89
N ALA A 170 13.19 10.66 21.36
CA ALA A 170 12.11 9.92 20.74
C ALA A 170 11.94 10.39 19.27
N VAL A 171 12.08 9.48 18.30
CA VAL A 171 11.87 9.70 16.84
C VAL A 171 10.48 10.32 16.60
N PRO A 172 10.32 11.65 16.45
CA PRO A 172 9.00 12.28 16.61
C PRO A 172 8.03 11.84 15.51
N VAL A 173 6.73 11.82 15.82
CA VAL A 173 5.68 11.78 14.79
C VAL A 173 5.23 13.22 14.57
N VAL A 174 5.30 13.69 13.33
CA VAL A 174 4.91 15.05 12.93
C VAL A 174 3.88 15.00 11.82
N GLU A 175 3.00 15.99 11.77
CA GLU A 175 2.06 16.16 10.65
C GLU A 175 2.84 16.61 9.40
N GLY A 176 2.59 15.94 8.28
CA GLY A 176 3.05 16.34 6.96
C GLY A 176 2.02 17.23 6.27
N PRO A 177 2.44 18.20 5.44
CA PRO A 177 1.49 19.03 4.71
C PRO A 177 0.67 18.16 3.76
N THR A 178 -0.63 18.04 4.06
CA THR A 178 -1.52 17.11 3.37
C THR A 178 -2.73 17.87 2.80
N PRO A 179 -2.91 17.85 1.47
CA PRO A 179 -4.10 18.37 0.84
C PRO A 179 -5.35 17.64 1.34
N ARG A 180 -6.41 18.40 1.65
CA ARG A 180 -7.62 17.85 2.27
C ARG A 180 -8.52 17.23 1.23
N GLN A 181 -9.06 16.05 1.55
CA GLN A 181 -10.07 15.43 0.70
C GLN A 181 -11.40 16.21 0.76
N PRO A 182 -12.04 16.50 -0.38
CA PRO A 182 -13.33 17.19 -0.40
C PRO A 182 -14.53 16.25 -0.24
N ASN A 183 -14.30 14.94 -0.20
CA ASN A 183 -15.33 13.90 -0.14
C ASN A 183 -15.03 12.87 0.96
N GLY A 184 -15.89 11.86 1.11
CA GLY A 184 -15.79 10.86 2.19
C GLY A 184 -15.11 9.54 1.82
N TYR A 185 -14.56 9.36 0.62
CA TYR A 185 -14.16 8.03 0.12
C TYR A 185 -12.78 7.97 -0.56
N ASP A 186 -12.13 9.11 -0.80
CA ASP A 186 -10.85 9.17 -1.53
C ASP A 186 -9.60 9.08 -0.64
N CYS A 187 -9.71 8.86 0.67
CA CYS A 187 -8.56 8.79 1.58
C CYS A 187 -7.46 7.83 1.09
N GLY A 188 -7.82 6.64 0.61
CA GLY A 188 -6.87 5.69 0.04
C GLY A 188 -6.28 6.13 -1.31
N VAL A 189 -6.99 6.95 -2.09
CA VAL A 189 -6.44 7.57 -3.31
C VAL A 189 -5.45 8.67 -2.94
N TYR A 190 -5.71 9.46 -1.89
CA TYR A 190 -4.74 10.42 -1.35
C TYR A 190 -3.45 9.73 -0.88
N VAL A 191 -3.54 8.59 -0.19
CA VAL A 191 -2.36 7.78 0.17
C VAL A 191 -1.52 7.42 -1.06
N MET A 192 -2.16 6.96 -2.14
CA MET A 192 -1.48 6.63 -3.40
C MET A 192 -0.90 7.87 -4.10
N ALA A 193 -1.64 8.99 -4.14
CA ALA A 193 -1.21 10.24 -4.76
C ALA A 193 0.00 10.86 -4.06
N ILE A 194 -0.03 10.91 -2.73
CA ILE A 194 1.09 11.39 -1.91
C ILE A 194 2.31 10.48 -2.12
N SER A 195 2.10 9.16 -2.15
CA SER A 195 3.17 8.19 -2.39
C SER A 195 3.80 8.35 -3.78
N ARG A 196 2.98 8.62 -4.83
CA ARG A 196 3.48 8.96 -6.18
C ARG A 196 4.34 10.22 -6.15
N ALA A 197 3.89 11.29 -5.48
CA ALA A 197 4.65 12.54 -5.38
C ALA A 197 5.98 12.35 -4.64
N ILE A 198 6.00 11.57 -3.55
CA ILE A 198 7.23 11.22 -2.82
C ILE A 198 8.19 10.44 -3.73
N CYS A 199 7.69 9.44 -4.47
CA CYS A 199 8.51 8.66 -5.40
C CYS A 199 9.07 9.51 -6.54
N GLY A 200 8.28 10.43 -7.09
CA GLY A 200 8.72 11.39 -8.10
C GLY A 200 9.83 12.29 -7.59
N TRP A 201 9.62 12.91 -6.42
CA TRP A 201 10.64 13.71 -5.74
C TRP A 201 11.92 12.92 -5.46
N TRP A 202 11.79 11.67 -4.99
CA TRP A 202 12.93 10.79 -4.73
C TRP A 202 13.77 10.56 -5.99
N LYS A 203 13.12 10.22 -7.11
CA LYS A 203 13.76 10.02 -8.42
C LYS A 203 14.47 11.29 -8.91
N SER A 204 13.80 12.45 -8.86
CA SER A 204 14.38 13.72 -9.31
C SER A 204 15.52 14.22 -8.41
N GLY A 205 15.44 13.94 -7.11
CA GLY A 205 16.44 14.31 -6.11
C GLY A 205 17.70 13.44 -6.10
N HIS A 206 17.83 12.51 -7.06
CA HIS A 206 18.88 11.48 -7.10
C HIS A 206 18.92 10.68 -5.80
N GLY A 207 17.76 10.20 -5.34
CA GLY A 207 17.63 9.58 -4.03
C GLY A 207 17.80 10.60 -2.91
N GLY A 208 17.05 11.71 -2.92
CA GLY A 208 17.06 12.69 -1.81
C GLY A 208 18.41 13.35 -1.48
N HIS A 209 19.39 13.36 -2.39
CA HIS A 209 20.71 13.96 -2.17
C HIS A 209 20.77 15.46 -2.47
N ARG A 210 19.74 16.03 -3.13
CA ARG A 210 19.67 17.47 -3.47
C ARG A 210 19.16 18.38 -2.34
N GLY A 211 19.00 17.86 -1.12
CA GLY A 211 18.52 18.60 0.05
C GLY A 211 17.01 18.84 0.06
N GLY A 212 16.44 18.98 1.26
CA GLY A 212 15.01 19.16 1.50
C GLY A 212 14.23 17.84 1.63
N ASP A 213 12.94 17.94 1.91
CA ASP A 213 12.00 16.83 1.95
C ASP A 213 10.97 16.92 0.80
N TRP A 214 10.02 15.98 0.76
CA TRP A 214 9.04 15.86 -0.32
C TRP A 214 7.86 16.83 -0.21
N PHE A 215 7.83 17.70 0.80
CA PHE A 215 6.64 18.49 1.14
C PHE A 215 6.18 19.41 0.00
N GLU A 216 7.13 20.02 -0.73
CA GLU A 216 6.81 20.84 -1.91
C GLU A 216 6.23 20.00 -3.06
N ALA A 217 6.71 18.76 -3.25
CA ALA A 217 6.17 17.89 -4.29
C ALA A 217 4.73 17.50 -3.98
N VAL A 218 4.41 17.15 -2.73
CA VAL A 218 3.04 16.87 -2.30
C VAL A 218 2.14 18.09 -2.51
N ARG A 219 2.58 19.29 -2.09
CA ARG A 219 1.78 20.53 -2.25
C ARG A 219 1.54 20.91 -3.71
N ARG A 220 2.47 20.58 -4.60
CA ARG A 220 2.36 20.89 -6.03
C ARG A 220 1.55 19.87 -6.81
N GLU A 221 1.63 18.58 -6.47
CA GLU A 221 1.15 17.49 -7.32
C GLU A 221 -0.16 16.86 -6.82
N VAL A 222 -0.51 17.07 -5.55
CA VAL A 222 -1.68 16.44 -4.92
C VAL A 222 -2.74 17.51 -4.66
N ASP A 223 -3.89 17.35 -5.31
CA ASP A 223 -5.09 18.14 -5.07
C ASP A 223 -6.33 17.29 -5.38
N ALA A 224 -7.52 17.87 -5.22
CA ALA A 224 -8.78 17.17 -5.46
C ALA A 224 -8.93 16.68 -6.91
N ASP A 225 -8.45 17.45 -7.89
CA ASP A 225 -8.59 17.15 -9.31
C ASP A 225 -7.60 16.06 -9.72
N SER A 226 -6.35 16.12 -9.25
CA SER A 226 -5.33 15.10 -9.52
C SER A 226 -5.68 13.76 -8.86
N VAL A 227 -6.26 13.78 -7.65
CA VAL A 227 -6.79 12.59 -6.97
C VAL A 227 -7.98 12.00 -7.72
N LYS A 228 -8.91 12.84 -8.19
CA LYS A 228 -10.05 12.39 -8.99
C LYS A 228 -9.58 11.74 -10.31
N ALA A 229 -8.59 12.33 -10.98
CA ALA A 229 -8.00 11.78 -12.19
C ALA A 229 -7.28 10.45 -11.95
N MET A 230 -6.59 10.31 -10.81
CA MET A 230 -5.81 9.11 -10.46
C MET A 230 -6.63 7.81 -10.50
N ARG A 231 -7.92 7.83 -10.16
CA ARG A 231 -8.78 6.63 -10.29
C ARG A 231 -8.85 6.13 -11.74
N GLY A 232 -9.00 7.05 -12.68
CA GLY A 232 -9.03 6.75 -14.12
C GLY A 232 -7.65 6.31 -14.63
N GLU A 233 -6.60 7.00 -14.22
CA GLU A 233 -5.21 6.66 -14.56
C GLU A 233 -4.83 5.25 -14.07
N LEU A 234 -5.22 4.90 -12.84
CA LEU A 234 -4.94 3.60 -12.25
C LEU A 234 -5.70 2.47 -12.98
N LEU A 235 -6.94 2.72 -13.36
CA LEU A 235 -7.72 1.77 -14.14
C LEU A 235 -7.12 1.57 -15.54
N GLN A 236 -6.66 2.65 -16.19
CA GLN A 236 -5.95 2.57 -17.47
C GLN A 236 -4.65 1.78 -17.33
N LEU A 237 -3.83 2.07 -16.32
CA LEU A 237 -2.60 1.34 -16.02
C LEU A 237 -2.86 -0.17 -15.88
N ILE A 238 -3.84 -0.57 -15.07
CA ILE A 238 -4.19 -1.98 -14.88
C ILE A 238 -4.63 -2.60 -16.21
N THR A 239 -5.45 -1.91 -16.99
CA THR A 239 -5.94 -2.39 -18.29
C THR A 239 -4.79 -2.61 -19.28
N THR A 240 -3.84 -1.67 -19.35
CA THR A 240 -2.64 -1.80 -20.19
C THR A 240 -1.80 -3.02 -19.77
N LEU A 241 -1.55 -3.20 -18.47
CA LEU A 241 -0.78 -4.34 -17.98
C LEU A 241 -1.46 -5.69 -18.26
N ILE A 242 -2.79 -5.74 -18.25
CA ILE A 242 -3.55 -6.94 -18.65
C ILE A 242 -3.31 -7.24 -20.13
N GLN A 243 -3.40 -6.22 -20.99
CA GLN A 243 -3.19 -6.39 -22.42
C GLN A 243 -1.75 -6.81 -22.75
N ASP A 244 -0.76 -6.19 -22.10
CA ASP A 244 0.65 -6.51 -22.29
C ASP A 244 0.95 -7.96 -21.92
N LYS A 245 0.36 -8.46 -20.83
CA LYS A 245 0.49 -9.86 -20.44
C LYS A 245 -0.19 -10.83 -21.41
N ALA A 246 -1.39 -10.50 -21.87
CA ALA A 246 -2.08 -11.33 -22.87
C ALA A 246 -1.26 -11.43 -24.17
N ASN A 247 -0.67 -10.31 -24.61
CA ASN A 247 0.21 -10.26 -25.78
C ASN A 247 1.50 -11.07 -25.58
N ALA A 248 2.12 -11.00 -24.39
CA ALA A 248 3.33 -11.78 -24.09
C ALA A 248 3.05 -13.30 -24.06
N SER A 249 1.89 -13.71 -23.52
CA SER A 249 1.49 -15.12 -23.50
C SER A 249 1.24 -15.68 -24.90
N SER A 250 0.55 -14.94 -25.79
CA SER A 250 0.28 -15.40 -27.16
C SER A 250 1.57 -15.54 -28.00
N ILE A 251 2.55 -14.65 -27.82
CA ILE A 251 3.88 -14.78 -28.45
C ILE A 251 4.61 -16.04 -27.96
N SER A 252 4.53 -16.34 -26.66
CA SER A 252 5.19 -17.52 -26.08
C SER A 252 4.60 -18.85 -26.54
N GLU A 253 3.30 -18.89 -26.83
CA GLU A 253 2.61 -20.07 -27.37
C GLU A 253 2.92 -20.29 -28.85
N GLY A 254 2.95 -19.21 -29.66
CA GLY A 254 3.31 -19.30 -31.09
C GLY A 254 4.74 -19.79 -31.34
N ASN A 255 5.70 -19.44 -30.48
CA ASN A 255 7.07 -19.93 -30.59
C ASN A 255 7.25 -21.39 -30.17
N LYS A 256 6.37 -21.96 -29.34
CA LYS A 256 6.43 -23.38 -28.95
C LYS A 256 5.90 -24.31 -30.04
N THR A 257 4.96 -23.84 -30.86
CA THR A 257 4.38 -24.62 -31.97
C THR A 257 5.23 -24.61 -33.24
N GLY A 258 6.27 -23.77 -33.32
CA GLY A 258 7.13 -23.63 -34.50
C GLY A 258 8.46 -24.39 -34.44
N ASN A 259 8.70 -25.24 -33.43
CA ASN A 259 9.98 -25.91 -33.19
C ASN A 259 9.88 -27.44 -33.15
N THR A 260 8.94 -27.99 -33.92
CA THR A 260 8.86 -29.41 -34.26
C THR A 260 8.93 -29.55 -35.78
N ASP A 261 10.14 -29.55 -36.32
CA ASP A 261 10.51 -30.10 -37.63
C ASP A 261 11.95 -30.59 -37.58
#